data_AF-A0A520GDJ4-F1
#
_entry.id   AF-A0A520GDJ4-F1
#
_cell.length_a   1.000
_cell.length_b   1.000
_cell.length_c   1.000
_cell.angle_alpha   90.00
_cell.angle_beta   90.00
_cell.angle_gamma   90.00
#
_symmetry.space_group_name_H-M   'P 1'
#
loop_
_entity.id
_entity.type
_entity.pdbx_description
1 polymer ?
#
loop_
_entity_poly.entity_id
_entity_poly.type
_entity_poly.pdbx_seq_one_letter_code
_entity_poly.pdbx_strand_id
1 'polypeptide(L)'
;MSRSWWLAGTLLLANVTYFVWTQGGLAVFGAVPAAFSEHEPQRLAQQIRPGLLQIRKGTPAAAAQAPAVPVEPPVPAEVTPDPESR
;
A
#
# COMPACT_ATOMS: atom_id res chain seq x y z
N MET A 1 18.41 36.07 -22.53
CA MET A 1 18.94 34.85 -21.88
C MET A 1 18.60 34.75 -20.38
N SER A 2 18.18 35.83 -19.72
CA SER A 2 17.93 35.84 -18.26
C SER A 2 16.65 35.12 -17.82
N ARG A 3 15.61 35.09 -18.67
CA ARG A 3 14.30 34.50 -18.33
C ARG A 3 14.34 32.98 -18.18
N SER A 4 15.09 32.29 -19.05
CA SER A 4 15.29 30.84 -18.95
C SER A 4 16.09 30.44 -17.72
N TRP A 5 17.06 31.27 -17.32
CA TRP A 5 17.86 31.02 -16.12
C TRP A 5 17.03 31.22 -14.84
N TRP A 6 16.12 32.20 -14.84
CA TRP A 6 15.17 32.38 -13.74
C TRP A 6 14.19 31.22 -13.62
N LEU A 7 13.66 30.73 -14.75
CA LEU A 7 12.83 29.53 -14.77
C LEU A 7 13.61 28.32 -14.24
N ALA A 8 14.85 28.11 -14.71
CA ALA A 8 15.70 27.01 -14.23
C ALA A 8 16.00 27.11 -12.73
N GLY A 9 16.31 28.30 -12.23
CA GLY A 9 16.55 28.55 -10.80
C GLY A 9 15.32 28.26 -9.94
N THR A 10 14.16 28.77 -10.34
CA THR A 10 12.88 28.50 -9.65
C THR A 10 12.54 27.02 -9.67
N LEU A 11 12.73 26.35 -10.82
CA LEU A 11 12.46 24.92 -10.94
C LEU A 11 13.36 24.10 -10.02
N LEU A 12 14.65 24.45 -9.96
CA LEU A 12 15.62 23.78 -9.08
C LEU A 12 15.26 23.97 -7.61
N LEU A 13 14.92 25.19 -7.20
CA LEU A 13 14.51 25.50 -5.83
C LEU A 13 13.25 24.72 -5.42
N ALA A 14 12.25 24.68 -6.30
CA ALA A 14 11.02 23.92 -6.06
C ALA A 14 11.31 22.41 -5.92
N ASN A 15 12.18 21.86 -6.77
CA ASN A 15 12.53 20.44 -6.74
C ASN A 15 13.27 20.06 -5.45
N VAL A 16 14.26 20.86 -5.03
CA VAL A 16 14.99 20.63 -3.77
C VAL A 16 14.07 20.74 -2.56
N THR A 17 13.19 21.76 -2.53
CA THR A 17 12.21 21.93 -1.45
C THR A 17 11.27 20.73 -1.37
N TYR A 18 10.76 20.28 -2.53
CA TYR A 18 9.90 19.10 -2.61
C TYR A 18 10.63 17.83 -2.16
N PHE A 19 11.86 17.63 -2.62
CA PHE A 19 12.68 16.50 -2.21
C PHE A 19 12.87 16.44 -0.68
N VAL A 20 13.26 17.55 -0.06
CA VAL A 20 13.42 17.64 1.41
C VAL A 20 12.10 17.36 2.13
N TRP A 21 10.98 17.88 1.63
CA TRP A 21 9.67 17.62 2.22
C TRP A 21 9.29 16.14 2.14
N THR A 22 9.43 15.50 0.97
CA THR A 22 9.11 14.07 0.80
C THR A 22 9.99 13.13 1.61
N GLN A 23 11.25 13.50 1.87
CA GLN A 23 12.15 12.75 2.77
C GLN A 23 11.80 12.91 4.26
N GLY A 24 10.73 13.64 4.58
CA GLY A 24 10.35 13.90 5.96
C GLY A 24 11.20 15.00 6.59
N GLY A 25 11.69 15.99 5.84
CA GLY A 25 12.39 17.16 6.40
C GLY A 25 11.56 17.92 7.44
N LEU A 26 10.23 17.78 7.41
CA LEU A 26 9.32 18.28 8.45
C LEU A 26 9.49 17.56 9.81
N ALA A 27 10.03 16.33 9.80
CA ALA A 27 10.35 15.58 11.02
C ALA A 27 11.40 16.29 11.87
N VAL A 28 12.32 17.04 11.25
CA VAL A 28 13.34 17.83 11.96
C VAL A 28 12.70 18.91 12.84
N PHE A 29 11.52 19.41 12.44
CA PHE A 29 10.76 20.42 13.19
C PHE A 29 9.77 19.82 14.19
N GLY A 30 9.80 18.49 14.44
CA GLY A 30 8.88 17.80 15.33
C GLY A 30 7.45 17.67 14.81
N ALA A 31 7.19 18.20 13.60
CA ALA A 31 5.92 18.06 12.90
C ALA A 31 6.01 16.85 11.96
N VAL A 32 6.07 15.65 12.53
CA VAL A 32 5.83 14.42 11.75
C VAL A 32 4.31 14.25 11.65
N PRO A 33 3.69 14.39 10.46
CA PRO A 33 2.28 14.08 10.32
C PRO A 33 2.06 12.61 10.64
N ALA A 34 1.04 12.28 11.45
CA ALA A 34 0.68 10.91 11.79
C ALA A 34 0.58 10.02 10.53
N ALA A 35 0.14 10.59 9.39
CA ALA A 35 0.09 9.95 8.09
C ALA A 35 1.43 9.37 7.56
N PHE A 36 2.60 9.91 7.95
CA PHE A 36 3.91 9.33 7.58
C PHE A 36 4.33 8.19 8.52
N SER A 37 3.82 8.15 9.75
CA SER A 37 4.01 7.04 10.70
C SER A 37 2.95 5.95 10.56
N GLU A 38 1.78 6.29 10.03
CA GLU A 38 0.63 5.43 9.77
C GLU A 38 0.73 4.76 8.38
N HIS A 39 1.91 4.29 7.99
CA HIS A 39 2.03 3.35 6.87
C HIS A 39 1.69 1.93 7.33
N GLU A 40 0.42 1.74 7.72
CA GLU A 40 -0.26 0.48 8.06
C GLU A 40 0.65 -0.78 8.29
N PRO A 41 1.63 -0.76 9.23
CA PRO A 41 2.43 -1.95 9.48
C PRO A 41 1.58 -2.99 10.22
N GLN A 42 0.55 -2.52 10.92
CA GLN A 42 -0.37 -3.33 11.68
C GLN A 42 -1.18 -4.28 10.79
N ARG A 43 -1.51 -3.87 9.55
CA ARG A 43 -2.18 -4.76 8.58
C ARG A 43 -1.22 -5.83 8.05
N LEU A 44 0.05 -5.49 7.82
CA LEU A 44 1.08 -6.46 7.43
C LEU A 44 1.40 -7.45 8.56
N ALA A 45 1.42 -7.00 9.82
CA ALA A 45 1.62 -7.85 10.99
C ALA A 45 0.43 -8.80 11.25
N GLN A 46 -0.79 -8.41 10.84
CA GLN A 46 -1.98 -9.27 10.94
C GLN A 46 -2.15 -10.19 9.72
N GLN A 47 -1.73 -9.77 8.52
CA GLN A 47 -1.85 -10.56 7.29
C GLN A 47 -0.69 -11.56 7.11
N ILE A 48 0.48 -11.26 7.64
CA ILE A 48 1.66 -12.14 7.56
C ILE A 48 1.84 -12.77 8.94
N ARG A 49 1.79 -14.11 9.05
CA ARG A 49 2.22 -14.85 10.26
C ARG A 49 3.72 -15.16 10.14
N PRO A 50 4.63 -14.23 10.48
CA PRO A 50 6.07 -14.42 10.25
C PRO A 50 6.62 -15.68 10.92
N GLY A 51 6.02 -16.10 12.05
CA GLY A 51 6.41 -17.32 12.76
C GLY A 51 6.17 -18.63 12.00
N LEU A 52 5.44 -18.62 10.88
CA LEU A 52 5.21 -19.81 10.04
C LEU A 52 6.15 -19.89 8.82
N LEU A 53 6.88 -18.83 8.48
CA LEU A 53 7.86 -18.87 7.39
C LEU A 53 9.21 -19.42 7.89
N GLN A 54 9.51 -20.68 7.59
CA GLN A 54 10.87 -21.22 7.70
C GLN A 54 11.64 -20.96 6.40
N ILE A 55 12.60 -20.03 6.43
CA ILE A 55 13.52 -19.79 5.32
C ILE A 55 14.54 -20.93 5.25
N ARG A 56 14.32 -21.91 4.36
CA ARG A 56 15.31 -22.96 4.11
C ARG A 56 16.40 -22.42 3.20
N LYS A 57 17.61 -22.32 3.75
CA LYS A 57 18.80 -21.89 3.01
C LYS A 57 19.23 -23.04 2.09
N GLY A 58 18.88 -22.93 0.80
CA GLY A 58 19.38 -23.83 -0.26
C GLY A 58 18.36 -24.84 -0.78
N THR A 59 17.46 -24.40 -1.65
CA THR A 59 16.89 -25.16 -2.79
C THR A 59 16.06 -24.14 -3.58
N PRO A 60 16.24 -23.98 -4.92
CA PRO A 60 15.36 -23.12 -5.70
C PRO A 60 13.92 -23.61 -5.53
N ALA A 61 13.07 -22.74 -4.98
CA ALA A 61 11.68 -23.06 -4.73
C ALA A 61 10.99 -23.38 -6.06
N ALA A 62 10.56 -24.64 -6.23
CA ALA A 62 9.56 -24.97 -7.24
C ALA A 62 8.35 -24.06 -6.98
N ALA A 63 7.91 -23.33 -8.01
CA ALA A 63 6.79 -22.41 -7.92
C ALA A 63 5.62 -23.12 -7.22
N ALA A 64 5.27 -22.62 -6.03
CA ALA A 64 4.19 -23.18 -5.24
C ALA A 64 2.89 -23.03 -6.06
N GLN A 65 2.33 -24.17 -6.47
CA GLN A 65 1.02 -24.21 -7.11
C GLN A 65 0.00 -23.76 -6.06
N ALA A 66 -0.72 -22.68 -6.38
CA ALA A 66 -1.83 -22.22 -5.56
C ALA A 66 -2.86 -23.35 -5.44
N PRO A 67 -3.37 -23.67 -4.23
CA PRO A 67 -4.46 -24.62 -4.10
C PRO A 67 -5.65 -24.10 -4.90
N ALA A 68 -6.19 -24.94 -5.79
CA ALA A 68 -7.47 -24.65 -6.42
C ALA A 68 -8.53 -24.56 -5.32
N VAL A 69 -9.00 -23.34 -5.06
CA VAL A 69 -10.18 -23.11 -4.22
C VAL A 69 -11.36 -23.84 -4.86
N PRO A 70 -12.03 -24.76 -4.15
CA PRO A 70 -13.31 -25.28 -4.61
C PRO A 70 -14.26 -24.09 -4.80
N VAL A 71 -14.72 -23.86 -6.02
CA VAL A 71 -15.82 -22.96 -6.29
C VAL A 71 -17.06 -23.63 -5.69
N GLU A 72 -17.48 -23.14 -4.53
CA GLU A 72 -18.80 -23.46 -3.98
C GLU A 72 -19.84 -23.05 -5.03
N PRO A 73 -20.78 -23.93 -5.41
CA PRO A 73 -21.83 -23.56 -6.34
C PRO A 73 -22.61 -22.37 -5.77
N PRO A 74 -23.06 -21.42 -6.61
CA PRO A 74 -23.87 -20.32 -6.13
C PRO A 74 -25.11 -20.92 -5.47
N VAL A 75 -25.23 -20.72 -4.15
CA VAL A 75 -26.50 -20.89 -3.45
C VAL A 75 -27.54 -20.11 -4.25
N PRO A 76 -28.57 -20.78 -4.82
CA PRO A 76 -29.61 -20.09 -5.56
C PRO A 76 -30.14 -18.97 -4.68
N ALA A 77 -30.17 -17.76 -5.25
CA ALA A 77 -30.73 -16.58 -4.60
C ALA A 77 -32.08 -16.98 -3.99
N GLU A 78 -32.15 -16.95 -2.66
CA GLU A 78 -33.41 -16.99 -1.95
C GLU A 78 -34.12 -15.70 -2.34
N VAL A 79 -34.93 -15.80 -3.39
CA VAL A 79 -35.94 -14.81 -3.74
C VAL A 79 -36.88 -14.79 -2.56
N THR A 80 -36.63 -13.89 -1.61
CA THR A 80 -37.63 -13.45 -0.66
C THR A 80 -38.85 -13.05 -1.48
N PRO A 81 -39.98 -13.77 -1.41
CA PRO A 81 -41.19 -13.28 -2.04
C PRO A 81 -41.62 -12.04 -1.26
N ASP A 82 -41.58 -10.91 -1.95
CA ASP A 82 -42.10 -9.64 -1.47
C ASP A 82 -43.59 -9.81 -1.08
N PRO A 83 -43.98 -9.58 0.18
CA PRO A 83 -45.38 -9.68 0.59
C PRO A 83 -46.11 -8.36 0.28
N GLU A 84 -46.08 -7.89 -0.97
CA GLU A 84 -46.82 -6.69 -1.40
C GLU A 84 -47.85 -7.01 -2.49
N SER A 85 -48.68 -8.02 -2.22
CA SER A 85 -49.91 -8.26 -2.98
C SER A 85 -51.03 -8.70 -2.04
N ARG A 86 -51.62 -7.73 -1.33
CA ARG A 86 -52.96 -7.88 -0.75
C ARG A 86 -53.68 -6.54 -0.65
#